data_AF-A0A1E4CQQ9-F1
#
_entry.id   AF-A0A1E4CQQ9-F1
#
_cell.length_a   1.000
_cell.length_b   1.000
_cell.length_c   1.000
_cell.angle_alpha   90.00
_cell.angle_beta   90.00
_cell.angle_gamma   90.00
#
_symmetry.space_group_name_H-M   'P 1'
#
loop_
_entity.id
_entity.type
_entity.pdbx_description
1 polymer ?
#
loop_
_entity_poly.entity_id
_entity_poly.type
_entity_poly.pdbx_seq_one_letter_code
_entity_poly.pdbx_strand_id
1 'polypeptide(L)' 'MSTTSSALWVAYGAEGKVVGTIRHVDDGYIATIADADSSLGTYPTMEVAKSALHGHLPPGSDWPRFTQH' A
#
# COMPACT_ATOMS: atom_id res chain seq x y z
N MET A 1 -21.16 3.58 -18.34
CA MET A 1 -20.57 4.21 -17.14
C MET A 1 -19.29 3.44 -16.85
N SER A 2 -18.14 4.00 -17.20
CA SER A 2 -16.86 3.31 -17.10
C SER A 2 -16.39 3.45 -15.66
N THR A 3 -16.61 2.42 -14.85
CA THR A 3 -15.94 2.29 -13.56
C THR A 3 -14.47 2.12 -13.88
N THR A 4 -13.67 3.19 -13.81
CA THR A 4 -12.22 3.07 -13.77
C THR A 4 -11.92 2.30 -12.49
N SER A 5 -11.79 0.98 -12.61
CA SER A 5 -11.52 0.07 -11.50
C SER A 5 -10.14 0.39 -10.94
N SER A 6 -10.08 1.37 -10.05
CA SER A 6 -8.92 1.66 -9.23
C SER A 6 -8.75 0.47 -8.29
N ALA A 7 -7.89 -0.47 -8.66
CA ALA A 7 -7.60 -1.62 -7.81
C ALA A 7 -6.94 -1.12 -6.52
N LEU A 8 -7.50 -1.49 -5.36
CA LEU A 8 -6.97 -1.14 -4.05
C LEU A 8 -6.39 -2.40 -3.42
N TRP A 9 -5.18 -2.33 -2.91
CA TRP A 9 -4.58 -3.36 -2.08
C TRP A 9 -4.41 -2.84 -0.66
N VAL A 10 -4.88 -3.61 0.31
CA VAL A 10 -4.72 -3.30 1.73
C VAL A 10 -3.55 -4.14 2.27
N ALA A 11 -2.62 -3.49 2.94
CA ALA A 11 -1.45 -4.11 3.55
C ALA A 11 -1.75 -4.46 5.01
N TYR A 12 -1.82 -5.76 5.31
CA TYR A 12 -2.06 -6.29 6.66
C TYR A 12 -0.75 -6.71 7.31
N GLY A 13 -0.44 -6.14 8.48
CA GLY A 13 0.70 -6.54 9.31
C GLY A 13 0.45 -7.84 10.08
N ALA A 14 1.44 -8.25 10.88
CA ALA A 14 1.46 -9.53 11.61
C ALA A 14 0.24 -9.77 12.52
N GLU A 15 -0.35 -8.70 13.09
CA GLU A 15 -1.53 -8.79 13.96
C GLU A 15 -2.87 -8.66 13.20
N GLY A 16 -2.85 -8.70 11.86
CA GLY A 16 -4.03 -8.40 11.03
C GLY A 16 -4.43 -6.92 11.04
N LYS A 17 -3.59 -6.05 11.64
CA LYS A 17 -3.77 -4.60 11.58
C LYS A 17 -3.42 -4.09 10.20
N VAL A 18 -4.24 -3.18 9.67
CA VAL A 18 -3.92 -2.46 8.44
C VAL A 18 -2.75 -1.53 8.73
N VAL A 19 -1.61 -1.79 8.10
CA VAL A 19 -0.40 -0.96 8.23
C VAL A 19 -0.29 0.04 7.07
N GLY A 20 -1.07 -0.18 6.00
CA GLY A 20 -1.22 0.77 4.92
C GLY A 20 -2.08 0.25 3.78
N THR A 21 -2.16 1.03 2.71
CA THR A 21 -2.91 0.72 1.50
C THR A 21 -2.10 1.13 0.28
N ILE A 22 -2.30 0.44 -0.83
CA ILE A 22 -1.75 0.77 -2.14
C ILE A 22 -2.91 0.92 -3.10
N ARG A 23 -3.08 2.10 -3.70
CA ARG A 23 -4.11 2.35 -4.71
C ARG A 23 -3.48 2.36 -6.09
N HIS A 24 -4.03 1.59 -7.02
CA HIS A 24 -3.74 1.75 -8.45
C HIS A 24 -4.42 3.01 -8.96
N VAL A 25 -3.66 3.84 -9.64
CA VAL A 25 -4.13 4.96 -10.43
C VAL A 25 -3.57 4.84 -11.84
N ASP A 26 -4.14 5.56 -12.81
CA ASP A 26 -3.69 5.49 -14.21
C ASP A 26 -2.19 5.83 -14.40
N ASP A 27 -1.62 6.62 -13.48
CA ASP A 27 -0.22 7.06 -13.47
C ASP A 27 0.73 6.15 -12.64
N GLY A 28 0.19 5.14 -11.93
CA GLY A 28 1.00 4.22 -11.12
C GLY A 28 0.33 3.75 -9.82
N TYR A 29 1.12 3.60 -8.77
CA TYR A 29 0.71 3.02 -7.49
C TYR A 29 0.97 3.98 -6.33
N ILE A 30 -0.08 4.47 -5.71
CA ILE A 30 0.02 5.35 -4.54
C ILE A 30 0.05 4.49 -3.29
N ALA A 31 1.15 4.51 -2.55
CA ALA A 31 1.22 3.85 -1.25
C ALA A 31 0.91 4.84 -0.12
N THR A 32 0.12 4.43 0.86
CA THR A 32 -0.28 5.23 2.02
C THR A 32 -0.13 4.38 3.27
N ILE A 33 0.49 4.91 4.32
CA ILE A 33 0.55 4.24 5.63
C ILE A 33 -0.68 4.57 6.46
N ALA A 34 -1.19 3.58 7.19
CA ALA A 34 -2.40 3.75 7.99
C ALA A 34 -2.22 4.73 9.16
N ASP A 35 -0.99 4.85 9.68
CA ASP A 35 -0.60 5.78 10.75
C ASP A 35 -0.22 7.18 10.22
N ALA A 36 -0.11 7.34 8.89
CA ALA A 36 0.29 8.58 8.26
C ALA A 36 -0.92 9.24 7.59
N ASP A 37 -1.16 10.52 7.92
CA ASP A 37 -2.20 11.33 7.29
C ASP A 37 -1.90 11.62 5.79
N SER A 38 -0.72 11.23 5.31
CA SER A 38 -0.26 11.44 3.93
C SER A 38 0.24 10.16 3.28
N SER A 39 0.06 10.08 1.96
CA SER A 39 0.64 9.02 1.13
C SER A 39 2.17 9.07 1.19
N LEU A 40 2.80 7.89 1.21
CA LEU A 40 4.25 7.74 1.09
C LEU A 40 4.78 8.24 -0.25
N GLY A 41 3.91 8.26 -1.27
CA GLY A 41 4.23 8.73 -2.62
C GLY A 41 3.56 7.89 -3.70
N THR A 42 3.74 8.34 -4.94
CA THR A 42 3.35 7.60 -6.15
C THR A 42 4.57 6.86 -6.69
N TYR A 43 4.40 5.56 -6.90
CA TYR A 43 5.43 4.67 -7.39
C TYR A 43 5.04 4.11 -8.76
N PRO A 44 5.99 3.93 -9.68
CA PRO A 44 5.68 3.44 -11.02
C PRO A 44 5.23 1.97 -11.03
N THR A 45 5.64 1.19 -10.02
CA THR A 45 5.32 -0.24 -9.93
C THR A 45 4.89 -0.64 -8.52
N MET A 46 4.05 -1.67 -8.45
CA MET A 46 3.55 -2.22 -7.19
C MET A 46 4.68 -2.75 -6.29
N GLU A 47 5.72 -3.35 -6.87
CA GLU A 47 6.88 -3.89 -6.15
C GLU A 47 7.62 -2.79 -5.36
N VAL A 48 7.79 -1.62 -5.98
CA VAL A 48 8.42 -0.45 -5.34
C VAL A 48 7.50 0.10 -4.25
N ALA A 49 6.19 0.21 -4.51
CA ALA A 49 5.21 0.62 -3.51
C ALA A 49 5.21 -0.30 -2.27
N LYS A 50 5.26 -1.63 -2.47
CA LYS A 50 5.34 -2.62 -1.38
C LYS A 50 6.63 -2.47 -0.59
N SER A 51 7.76 -2.32 -1.28
CA SER A 51 9.08 -2.16 -0.65
C SER A 51 9.17 -0.86 0.16
N ALA A 52 8.65 0.24 -0.37
CA ALA A 52 8.59 1.53 0.32
C ALA A 52 7.70 1.46 1.57
N LEU A 53 6.55 0.79 1.47
CA LEU A 53 5.65 0.57 2.60
C LEU A 53 6.32 -0.28 3.68
N HIS A 54 6.96 -1.38 3.31
CA HIS A 54 7.71 -2.23 4.26
C HIS A 54 8.89 -1.48 4.91
N GLY A 55 9.64 -0.67 4.15
CA GLY A 55 10.76 0.12 4.69
C GLY A 55 10.36 1.20 5.70
N HIS A 56 9.10 1.62 5.69
CA HIS A 56 8.54 2.56 6.68
C HIS A 56 7.94 1.85 7.91
N LEU A 57 7.79 0.52 7.89
CA LEU A 57 7.33 -0.22 9.06
C LEU A 57 8.42 -0.26 10.14
N PRO A 58 8.04 -0.36 11.43
CA PRO A 58 9.02 -0.45 12.50
C PRO A 58 9.93 -1.68 12.31
N PRO A 59 11.23 -1.55 12.65
CA PRO A 59 12.18 -2.65 12.50
C PRO A 59 11.71 -3.87 13.29
N GLY A 60 11.62 -5.01 12.60
CA GLY A 60 11.03 -6.25 13.13
C GLY A 60 9.58 -6.50 12.71
N SER A 61 8.94 -5.59 11.97
CA SER A 61 7.68 -5.90 11.29
C SER A 61 7.90 -6.93 10.19
N ASP A 62 7.03 -7.94 10.16
CA ASP A 62 7.00 -8.92 9.08
C ASP A 62 6.56 -8.28 7.75
N TRP A 63 6.73 -9.02 6.65
CA TRP A 63 6.31 -8.56 5.35
C TRP A 63 4.78 -8.48 5.31
N PRO A 64 4.19 -7.30 5.08
CA PRO A 64 2.75 -7.17 5.13
C PRO A 64 2.08 -7.99 4.02
N ARG A 65 0.95 -8.60 4.34
CA ARG A 65 0.12 -9.32 3.37
C ARG A 65 -0.72 -8.31 2.60
N PHE A 66 -0.52 -8.24 1.29
CA PHE A 66 -1.29 -7.38 0.42
C PHE A 66 -2.51 -8.13 -0.11
N THR A 67 -3.71 -7.67 0.23
CA THR A 67 -4.97 -8.25 -0.26
C THR A 67 -5.70 -7.22 -1.10
N GLN A 68 -6.12 -7.61 -2.31
CA GLN A 68 -6.94 -6.77 -3.17
C GLN A 68 -8.37 -6.65 -2.60
N HIS A 69 -8.91 -5.43 -2.60
CA HIS A 69 -10.28 -5.12 -2.20
C HIS A 69 -11.08 -4.52 -3.36
#